data_AF-A0A970VL35-F1
#
_entry.id   AF-A0A970VL35-F1
#
_cell.length_a   1.000
_cell.length_b   1.000
_cell.length_c   1.000
_cell.angle_alpha   90.00
_cell.angle_beta   90.00
_cell.angle_gamma   90.00
#
_symmetry.space_group_name_H-M   'P 1'
#
loop_
_entity.id
_entity.type
_entity.pdbx_description
1 polymer ?
#
loop_
_entity_poly.entity_id
_entity_poly.type
_entity_poly.pdbx_seq_one_letter_code
_entity_poly.pdbx_strand_id
1 'polypeptide(L)' 'MRIVIDTEKKYLIVPDNFFTKMEQLNDFRVENGLNEIEPLDYIKSHFEKVVAASDDCLKRKSDVIVRRIPRISNR' A
#
# COMPACT_ATOMS: atom_id res chain seq x y z
N MET A 1 1.86 -2.22 -1.39
CA MET A 1 2.71 -1.05 -1.76
C MET A 1 3.11 -0.35 -0.48
N ARG A 2 4.27 0.31 -0.42
CA ARG A 2 4.68 1.08 0.78
C ARG A 2 4.45 2.56 0.51
N ILE A 3 3.62 3.19 1.33
CA ILE A 3 3.34 4.62 1.29
C ILE A 3 3.85 5.20 2.59
N VAL A 4 4.56 6.32 2.52
CA VAL A 4 5.12 7.01 3.68
C VAL A 4 4.45 8.35 3.83
N ILE A 5 4.00 8.65 5.05
CA ILE A 5 3.54 9.99 5.43
C ILE A 5 4.77 10.74 5.96
N ASP A 6 5.20 11.77 5.24
CA ASP A 6 6.22 12.69 5.73
C ASP A 6 5.51 13.77 6.58
N THR A 7 5.60 13.64 7.90
CA THR A 7 4.92 14.55 8.84
C THR A 7 5.60 15.91 8.93
N GLU A 8 6.88 16.02 8.58
CA GLU A 8 7.62 17.29 8.61
C GLU A 8 7.26 18.14 7.39
N LYS A 9 7.22 17.51 6.22
CA LYS A 9 6.99 18.19 4.94
C LYS A 9 5.54 18.12 4.45
N LYS A 10 4.68 17.39 5.15
CA LYS A 10 3.23 17.31 4.93
C LYS A 10 2.86 16.78 3.54
N TYR A 11 3.57 15.76 3.06
CA TYR A 11 3.25 15.08 1.80
C TYR A 11 3.30 13.56 1.92
N LEU A 12 2.69 12.89 0.93
CA LEU A 12 2.70 11.44 0.80
C LEU A 12 3.77 11.02 -0.20
N ILE A 13 4.64 10.10 0.19
CA ILE A 13 5.62 9.47 -0.69
C ILE A 13 5.05 8.12 -1.11
N VAL A 14 4.77 7.97 -2.41
CA VAL A 14 4.26 6.74 -3.02
C VAL A 14 5.35 6.08 -3.88
N PRO A 15 5.30 4.75 -4.13
CA PRO A 15 6.22 4.10 -5.05
C PRO A 15 6.03 4.59 -6.49
N ASP A 16 7.08 4.52 -7.32
CA ASP A 16 7.01 4.98 -8.72
C ASP A 16 5.91 4.27 -9.54
N ASN A 17 5.63 3.00 -9.22
CA ASN A 17 4.60 2.21 -9.90
C ASN A 17 3.20 2.33 -9.27
N PHE A 18 2.99 3.30 -8.37
CA PHE A 18 1.73 3.44 -7.64
C PHE A 18 0.56 3.70 -8.57
N PHE A 19 0.67 4.69 -9.47
CA PHE A 19 -0.42 5.07 -10.37
C PHE A 19 -0.75 3.95 -11.36
N THR A 20 0.25 3.27 -11.92
CA THR A 20 0.05 2.10 -12.77
C THR A 20 -0.70 0.98 -12.05
N LYS A 21 -0.42 0.75 -10.76
CA LYS A 21 -1.15 -0.26 -9.97
C LYS A 21 -2.56 0.17 -9.61
N MET A 22 -2.80 1.47 -9.44
CA MET A 22 -4.14 2.02 -9.24
C MET A 22 -5.00 1.88 -10.49
N GLU A 23 -4.43 2.15 -11.67
CA GLU A 23 -5.09 1.94 -12.96
C GLU A 23 -5.49 0.47 -13.14
N GLN A 24 -4.55 -0.47 -12.96
CA GLN A 24 -4.83 -1.91 -13.01
C GLN A 24 -5.91 -2.35 -12.01
N LEU A 25 -5.93 -1.73 -10.82
CA LEU A 25 -6.96 -2.00 -9.83
C LEU A 25 -8.33 -1.48 -10.27
N ASN A 26 -8.38 -0.28 -10.85
CA ASN A 26 -9.61 0.32 -11.34
C ASN A 26 -10.17 -0.41 -12.56
N ASP A 27 -9.32 -0.85 -13.49
CA ASP A 27 -9.70 -1.71 -14.62
C ASP A 27 -10.44 -2.95 -14.10
N PHE A 28 -9.82 -3.68 -13.15
CA PHE A 28 -10.43 -4.85 -12.53
C PHE A 28 -11.76 -4.52 -11.83
N ARG A 29 -11.87 -3.35 -11.16
CA ARG A 29 -13.11 -2.94 -10.48
C ARG A 29 -14.24 -2.68 -11.47
N VAL A 30 -13.95 -1.95 -12.55
CA VAL A 30 -14.92 -1.63 -13.60
C VAL A 30 -15.38 -2.89 -14.31
N GLU A 31 -14.47 -3.83 -14.61
CA GLU A 31 -14.82 -5.16 -15.16
C GLU A 31 -15.79 -5.94 -14.28
N ASN A 32 -15.74 -5.73 -12.96
CA ASN A 32 -16.62 -6.36 -11.98
C ASN A 32 -17.84 -5.50 -11.62
N GLY A 33 -18.12 -4.44 -12.38
CA GLY A 33 -19.28 -3.55 -12.17
C GLY A 33 -19.16 -2.64 -10.93
N LEU A 34 -17.95 -2.42 -10.43
CA LEU A 34 -17.67 -1.53 -9.31
C LEU A 34 -17.16 -0.16 -9.82
N ASN A 35 -17.40 0.88 -9.03
CA ASN A 35 -16.85 2.20 -9.31
C ASN A 35 -15.33 2.23 -9.11
N GLU A 36 -14.66 3.05 -9.93
CA GLU A 36 -13.26 3.40 -9.75
C GLU A 36 -13.00 4.02 -8.37
N ILE A 37 -11.76 3.91 -7.92
CA ILE A 37 -11.29 4.51 -6.67
C ILE A 37 -10.21 5.54 -7.00
N GLU A 38 -10.38 6.73 -6.43
CA GLU A 38 -9.37 7.77 -6.46
C GLU A 38 -8.14 7.40 -5.62
N PRO A 39 -6.92 7.74 -6.05
CA PRO A 39 -5.71 7.36 -5.33
C PRO A 39 -5.68 7.83 -3.87
N LEU A 40 -6.22 9.01 -3.57
CA LEU A 40 -6.28 9.50 -2.19
C LEU A 40 -7.27 8.70 -1.33
N ASP A 41 -8.40 8.28 -1.88
CA ASP A 41 -9.40 7.51 -1.14
C ASP A 41 -8.92 6.07 -0.89
N TYR A 42 -8.15 5.52 -1.83
CA TYR A 42 -7.39 4.29 -1.60
C TYR A 42 -6.46 4.43 -0.39
N ILE A 43 -5.70 5.52 -0.30
CA ILE A 43 -4.75 5.73 0.81
C ILE A 43 -5.50 5.93 2.13
N LYS A 44 -6.53 6.78 2.16
CA LYS A 44 -7.34 7.05 3.36
C LYS A 44 -7.96 5.77 3.91
N SER A 45 -8.64 4.99 3.07
CA SER A 45 -9.30 3.76 3.50
C SER A 45 -8.32 2.72 4.05
N HIS A 46 -7.10 2.65 3.52
CA HIS A 46 -6.06 1.78 4.09
C HIS A 46 -5.50 2.32 5.40
N PHE A 47 -5.26 3.63 5.50
CA PHE A 47 -4.80 4.26 6.73
C PHE A 47 -5.82 4.06 7.87
N GLU A 48 -7.11 4.31 7.62
CA GLU A 48 -8.19 4.12 8.58
C GLU A 48 -8.26 2.67 9.09
N LYS A 49 -8.16 1.68 8.19
CA LYS A 49 -8.12 0.26 8.58
C LYS A 49 -6.94 -0.07 9.49
N VAL A 50 -5.78 0.52 9.23
CA VAL A 50 -4.56 0.29 10.02
C VAL A 50 -4.66 0.95 11.39
N VAL A 51 -5.15 2.19 11.46
CA VAL A 51 -5.31 2.91 12.73
C VAL A 51 -6.40 2.28 13.61
N ALA A 52 -7.47 1.76 13.01
CA ALA A 52 -8.55 1.10 13.75
C ALA A 52 -8.13 -0.25 14.36
N ALA A 53 -7.06 -0.88 13.87
CA ALA A 53 -6.71 -2.26 14.21
C ALA A 53 -5.84 -2.42 15.48
N SER A 54 -5.48 -1.33 16.17
CA SER A 54 -4.62 -1.22 17.39
C SER A 54 -3.16 -0.79 17.16
N ASP A 55 -2.49 -0.42 18.27
CA ASP A 55 -1.07 -0.01 18.33
C ASP A 55 -0.10 -1.05 17.79
N ASP A 56 -0.51 -2.32 17.66
CA ASP A 56 0.31 -3.38 17.05
C ASP A 56 0.70 -3.08 15.60
N CYS A 57 -0.04 -2.19 14.95
CA CYS A 57 0.23 -1.71 13.59
C CYS A 57 1.38 -0.70 13.52
N LEU A 58 1.80 -0.12 14.65
CA LEU A 58 2.93 0.80 14.73
C LEU A 58 4.24 0.01 14.69
N LYS A 59 4.82 -0.09 13.49
CA LYS A 59 6.09 -0.76 13.26
C LYS A 59 7.18 0.25 12.91
N ARG A 60 8.35 0.11 13.55
CA ARG A 60 9.57 0.81 13.11
C ARG A 60 10.00 0.24 11.77
N LYS A 61 10.78 1.01 11.01
CA LYS A 61 11.39 0.54 9.75
C LYS A 61 12.16 -0.79 9.93
N SER A 62 12.81 -0.97 11.08
CA SER A 62 13.54 -2.19 11.46
C SER A 62 12.64 -3.42 11.67
N ASP A 63 11.38 -3.23 12.03
CA ASP A 63 10.47 -4.32 12.38
C ASP A 63 9.88 -4.97 11.12
N VAL A 64 9.98 -4.29 9.97
CA VAL A 64 9.41 -4.71 8.68
C VAL A 64 10.50 -5.31 7.76
N ILE A 65 11.57 -5.89 8.32
CA ILE A 65 12.60 -6.58 7.53
C ILE A 65 11.96 -7.81 6.88
N VAL A 66 11.69 -7.70 5.57
CA VAL A 66 11.20 -8.80 4.74
C VAL A 66 12.30 -9.87 4.69
N ARG A 67 12.11 -11.00 5.36
CA ARG A 67 12.92 -12.20 5.09
C ARG A 67 12.70 -12.56 3.62
N ARG A 68 13.67 -12.27 2.75
CA ARG A 68 13.72 -12.84 1.41
C ARG A 68 13.94 -14.34 1.59
N ILE A 69 12.90 -15.15 1.39
CA ILE A 69 13.07 -16.61 1.31
C ILE A 69 13.84 -16.88 0.01
N PRO A 70 15.08 -17.41 0.05
CA PRO A 70 15.78 -17.76 -1.16
C PRO A 70 14.99 -18.86 -1.88
N ARG A 71 14.71 -18.66 -3.18
CA ARG A 71 14.16 -19.72 -4.03
C ARG A 71 15.18 -20.84 -4.07
N ILE A 72 14.85 -22.00 -3.48
CA ILE A 72 15.60 -23.23 -3.67
C ILE A 72 15.49 -23.58 -5.16
N SER A 73 16.59 -23.48 -5.91
CA SER A 73 16.63 -23.95 -7.28
C SER A 73 16.78 -25.47 -7.25
N ASN A 74 15.71 -26.20 -7.56
CA ASN A 74 15.83 -27.63 -7.84
C ASN A 74 16.49 -27.76 -9.24
N ARG A 75 17.76 -28.17 -9.24
CA ARG A 75 18.42 -28.74 -10.43
C ARG A 75 18.17 -30.23 -10.46
#